data_AF-A0A6P7FY83-F1
#
_entry.id   AF-A0A6P7FY83-F1
#
_cell.length_a   1.000
_cell.length_b   1.000
_cell.length_c   1.000
_cell.angle_alpha   90.00
_cell.angle_beta   90.00
_cell.angle_gamma   90.00
#
_symmetry.space_group_name_H-M   'P 1'
#
loop_
_entity.id
_entity.type
_entity.pdbx_description
1 polymer ?
#
loop_
_entity_poly.entity_id
_entity_poly.type
_entity_poly.pdbx_seq_one_letter_code
_entity_poly.pdbx_strand_id
1 'polypeptide(L)'
;MPPSILVWIFAICPFLLIWGAAIFAIMCCDLAAREAKNLTTVCYTLLNESVTNQKNAECTQMLLQLIDYTKSVPAKFTAADFYEIKRTTILQILGIAMTYFVVVVQFDGLS
;
A
#
# COMPACT_ATOMS: atom_id res chain seq x y z
N MET A 1 -14.93 28.78 -26.78
CA MET A 1 -14.66 28.30 -25.42
C MET A 1 -13.99 29.44 -24.65
N PRO A 2 -14.44 29.81 -23.45
CA PRO A 2 -13.88 30.95 -22.72
C PRO A 2 -12.40 30.68 -22.38
N PRO A 3 -11.50 31.66 -22.56
CA PRO A 3 -10.07 31.49 -22.29
C PRO A 3 -9.78 31.12 -20.83
N SER A 4 -10.66 31.53 -19.91
CA SER A 4 -10.60 31.15 -18.49
C SER A 4 -10.73 29.63 -18.28
N ILE A 5 -11.65 28.95 -18.98
CA ILE A 5 -11.88 27.50 -18.82
C ILE A 5 -10.65 26.70 -19.27
N LEU A 6 -9.98 27.13 -20.34
CA LEU A 6 -8.79 26.45 -20.84
C LEU A 6 -7.64 26.48 -19.81
N VAL A 7 -7.45 27.62 -19.14
CA VAL A 7 -6.41 27.79 -18.11
C VAL A 7 -6.68 26.90 -16.90
N TRP A 8 -7.93 26.81 -16.44
CA TRP A 8 -8.31 25.93 -15.33
C TRP A 8 -8.12 24.45 -15.67
N ILE A 9 -8.41 24.04 -16.92
CA ILE A 9 -8.16 22.68 -17.39
C ILE A 9 -6.65 22.37 -17.38
N PHE A 10 -5.82 23.27 -17.92
CA PHE A 10 -4.36 23.08 -17.94
C PHE A 10 -3.72 23.09 -16.54
N ALA A 11 -4.30 23.81 -15.57
CA ALA A 11 -3.76 23.91 -14.21
C ALA A 11 -4.25 22.80 -13.27
N ILE A 12 -5.55 22.49 -13.27
CA ILE A 12 -6.14 21.54 -12.31
C ILE A 12 -5.96 20.08 -12.76
N CYS A 13 -6.12 19.81 -14.06
CA CYS A 13 -6.09 18.45 -14.60
C CYS A 13 -4.78 17.69 -14.29
N PRO A 14 -3.57 18.27 -14.49
CA PRO A 14 -2.34 17.55 -14.17
C PRO A 14 -2.19 17.32 -12.65
N PHE A 15 -2.66 18.25 -11.83
CA PHE A 15 -2.61 18.12 -10.37
C PHE A 15 -3.48 16.94 -9.91
N LEU A 16 -4.73 16.87 -10.39
CA LEU A 16 -5.63 15.75 -10.07
C LEU A 16 -5.09 14.40 -10.57
N LEU A 17 -4.48 14.38 -11.76
CA LEU A 17 -3.89 13.16 -12.32
C LEU A 17 -2.71 12.64 -11.48
N ILE A 18 -1.80 13.52 -11.06
CA ILE A 18 -0.62 13.13 -10.28
C ILE A 18 -1.04 12.60 -8.90
N TRP A 19 -1.92 13.32 -8.20
CA TRP A 19 -2.41 12.90 -6.89
C TRP A 19 -3.25 11.63 -6.99
N GLY A 20 -4.09 11.51 -8.01
CA GLY A 20 -4.87 10.29 -8.28
C GLY A 20 -3.98 9.08 -8.55
N ALA A 21 -2.93 9.24 -9.37
CA ALA A 21 -1.97 8.18 -9.66
C ALA A 21 -1.19 7.74 -8.40
N ALA A 22 -0.77 8.70 -7.56
CA ALA A 22 -0.09 8.39 -6.31
C ALA A 22 -0.98 7.60 -5.34
N ILE A 23 -2.24 8.01 -5.17
CA ILE A 23 -3.22 7.30 -4.33
C ILE A 23 -3.45 5.89 -4.88
N PHE A 24 -3.62 5.76 -6.20
CA PHE A 24 -3.81 4.47 -6.85
C PHE A 24 -2.62 3.53 -6.63
N ALA A 25 -1.39 4.03 -6.80
CA ALA A 25 -0.18 3.27 -6.55
C ALA A 25 -0.11 2.76 -5.09
N ILE A 26 -0.40 3.65 -4.11
CA ILE A 26 -0.42 3.27 -2.68
C ILE A 26 -1.47 2.18 -2.40
N MET A 27 -2.66 2.31 -2.98
CA MET A 27 -3.73 1.32 -2.84
C MET A 27 -3.37 -0.03 -3.45
N CYS A 28 -2.73 -0.03 -4.63
CA CYS A 28 -2.25 -1.26 -5.27
C CYS A 28 -1.15 -1.94 -4.46
N CYS A 29 -0.21 -1.18 -3.90
CA CYS A 29 0.83 -1.71 -3.02
C CYS A 29 0.23 -2.35 -1.75
N ASP A 30 -0.72 -1.69 -1.11
CA ASP A 30 -1.42 -2.24 0.06
C ASP A 30 -2.19 -3.53 -0.28
N LEU A 31 -2.88 -3.54 -1.43
CA LEU A 31 -3.60 -4.72 -1.90
C LEU A 31 -2.67 -5.89 -2.21
N ALA A 32 -1.56 -5.64 -2.89
CA ALA A 32 -0.57 -6.66 -3.22
C ALA A 32 0.08 -7.25 -1.95
N ALA A 33 0.40 -6.41 -0.96
CA ALA A 33 0.92 -6.88 0.33
C ALA A 33 -0.12 -7.76 1.07
N ARG A 34 -1.39 -7.36 1.03
CA ARG A 34 -2.49 -8.11 1.64
C ARG A 34 -2.72 -9.45 0.95
N GLU A 35 -2.68 -9.47 -0.38
CA GLU A 35 -2.86 -10.68 -1.18
C GLU A 35 -1.72 -11.67 -0.93
N ALA A 36 -0.47 -11.19 -0.88
CA ALA A 36 0.68 -12.03 -0.52
C ALA A 36 0.53 -12.66 0.87
N LYS A 37 0.04 -11.90 1.86
CA LYS A 37 -0.26 -12.44 3.20
C LYS A 37 -1.39 -13.48 3.14
N ASN A 38 -2.41 -13.26 2.32
CA ASN A 38 -3.51 -14.20 2.15
C ASN A 38 -3.02 -15.52 1.52
N LEU A 39 -2.16 -15.43 0.49
CA LEU A 39 -1.51 -16.59 -0.13
C LEU A 39 -0.71 -17.41 0.88
N THR A 40 0.07 -16.78 1.76
CA THR A 40 0.78 -17.52 2.82
C THR A 40 -0.19 -18.26 3.76
N THR A 41 -1.30 -17.62 4.11
CA THR A 41 -2.31 -18.19 5.00
C THR A 41 -2.97 -19.42 4.35
N VAL A 42 -3.32 -19.32 3.06
CA VAL A 42 -3.86 -20.44 2.27
C VAL A 42 -2.83 -21.58 2.15
N CYS A 43 -1.56 -21.25 1.95
CA CYS A 43 -0.48 -22.23 1.87
C CYS A 43 -0.34 -23.01 3.19
N TYR A 44 -0.46 -22.34 4.33
CA TYR A 44 -0.48 -22.97 5.65
C TYR A 44 -1.71 -23.87 5.88
N THR A 45 -2.90 -23.47 5.45
CA THR A 45 -4.10 -24.33 5.57
C THR A 45 -3.97 -25.58 4.68
N LEU A 46 -3.48 -25.43 3.45
CA LEU A 46 -3.22 -26.57 2.56
C LEU A 46 -2.15 -27.51 3.13
N LEU A 47 -1.09 -26.96 3.75
CA LEU A 47 -0.08 -27.75 4.44
C LEU A 47 -0.73 -28.57 5.56
N ASN A 48 -1.53 -27.94 6.43
CA ASN A 48 -2.21 -28.61 7.53
C ASN A 48 -3.15 -29.72 7.04
N GLU A 49 -3.88 -29.49 5.96
CA GLU A 49 -4.75 -30.49 5.34
C GLU A 49 -3.95 -31.65 4.70
N SER A 50 -2.81 -31.35 4.07
CA SER A 50 -1.94 -32.36 3.45
C SER A 50 -1.31 -33.30 4.48
N VAL A 51 -0.86 -32.74 5.62
CA VAL A 51 -0.30 -33.49 6.75
C VAL A 51 -1.38 -34.35 7.40
N THR A 52 -2.58 -33.81 7.61
CA THR A 52 -3.71 -34.53 8.22
C THR A 52 -4.18 -35.70 7.35
N ASN A 53 -4.20 -35.53 6.02
CA ASN A 53 -4.63 -36.57 5.07
C ASN A 53 -3.49 -37.49 4.59
N GLN A 54 -2.28 -37.39 5.17
CA GLN A 54 -1.12 -38.21 4.78
C GLN A 54 -0.82 -38.17 3.27
N LYS A 55 -1.12 -37.05 2.61
CA LYS A 55 -0.91 -36.88 1.16
C LYS A 55 0.57 -36.59 0.88
N ASN A 56 1.08 -37.21 -0.19
CA ASN A 56 2.41 -37.04 -0.83
C ASN A 56 3.40 -36.12 -0.07
N ALA A 57 4.42 -36.74 0.55
CA ALA A 57 5.50 -36.05 1.25
C ALA A 57 6.21 -34.98 0.40
N GLU A 58 6.26 -35.16 -0.93
CA GLU A 58 6.83 -34.21 -1.88
C GLU A 58 6.02 -32.89 -1.94
N CYS A 59 4.69 -32.97 -1.92
CA CYS A 59 3.82 -31.79 -1.90
C CYS A 59 3.96 -31.01 -0.59
N THR A 60 4.08 -31.72 0.54
CA THR A 60 4.31 -31.13 1.86
C THR A 60 5.66 -30.41 1.91
N GLN A 61 6.71 -31.00 1.33
CA GLN A 61 8.03 -30.37 1.24
C GLN A 61 8.03 -29.12 0.36
N MET A 62 7.36 -29.16 -0.81
CA MET A 62 7.23 -27.98 -1.68
C MET A 62 6.49 -26.83 -0.97
N LEU A 63 5.39 -27.13 -0.25
CA LEU A 63 4.64 -26.13 0.52
C LEU A 63 5.50 -25.51 1.63
N LEU A 64 6.29 -26.31 2.35
CA LEU A 64 7.20 -25.81 3.38
C LEU A 64 8.28 -24.89 2.80
N GLN A 65 8.87 -25.25 1.66
CA GLN A 65 9.85 -24.40 0.97
C GLN A 65 9.23 -23.08 0.51
N LEU A 66 8.01 -23.11 -0.02
CA LEU A 66 7.29 -21.90 -0.46
C LEU A 66 6.97 -20.97 0.72
N ILE A 67 6.57 -21.54 1.85
CA ILE A 67 6.31 -20.83 3.09
C ILE A 67 7.58 -20.17 3.62
N ASP A 68 8.70 -20.92 3.65
CA ASP A 68 9.97 -20.42 4.17
C ASP A 68 10.50 -19.27 3.29
N TYR A 69 10.39 -19.44 1.97
CA TYR A 69 10.71 -18.37 1.00
C TYR A 69 9.86 -17.12 1.25
N THR A 70 8.54 -17.28 1.42
CA THR A 70 7.64 -16.13 1.63
C THR A 70 7.83 -15.48 3.00
N LYS A 71 8.31 -16.21 4.01
CA LYS A 71 8.75 -15.65 5.29
C LYS A 71 10.03 -14.84 5.17
N SER A 72 11.00 -15.34 4.39
CA SER A 72 12.29 -14.68 4.19
C SER A 72 12.17 -13.38 3.37
N VAL A 73 11.22 -13.33 2.45
CA VAL A 73 10.93 -12.15 1.61
C VAL A 73 9.48 -11.73 1.81
N PRO A 74 9.17 -11.02 2.92
CA PRO A 74 7.82 -10.53 3.15
C PRO A 74 7.49 -9.48 2.08
N ALA A 75 6.33 -9.62 1.45
CA ALA A 75 5.80 -8.63 0.51
C ALA A 75 5.42 -7.34 1.26
N LYS A 76 6.43 -6.52 1.55
CA LYS A 76 6.31 -5.20 2.14
C LYS A 76 6.76 -4.18 1.11
N PHE A 77 5.89 -3.24 0.79
CA PHE A 77 6.23 -2.11 -0.05
C PHE A 77 6.68 -0.97 0.85
N THR A 78 7.95 -0.56 0.73
CA THR A 78 8.51 0.55 1.49
C THR A 78 8.90 1.70 0.56
N ALA A 79 8.65 2.93 1.01
CA ALA A 79 9.15 4.13 0.36
C ALA A 79 10.58 4.37 0.85
N ALA A 80 11.56 3.95 0.05
CA ALA A 80 12.99 4.06 0.36
C ALA A 80 13.38 3.46 1.74
N ASP A 81 12.67 2.44 2.20
CA ASP A 81 12.81 1.81 3.53
C ASP A 81 12.56 2.70 4.76
N PHE A 82 12.27 4.00 4.56
CA PHE A 82 11.91 4.91 5.64
C PHE A 82 10.45 4.75 6.09
N TYR A 83 9.57 4.35 5.19
CA TYR A 83 8.13 4.29 5.45
C TYR A 83 7.47 3.09 4.77
N GLU A 84 6.70 2.31 5.53
CA GLU A 84 5.87 1.24 4.95
C GLU A 84 4.64 1.86 4.28
N ILE A 85 4.44 1.54 2.99
CA ILE A 85 3.32 2.03 2.19
C ILE A 85 2.10 1.20 2.55
N LYS A 86 1.19 1.81 3.32
CA LYS A 86 -0.10 1.26 3.70
C LYS A 86 -1.20 2.21 3.30
N ARG A 87 -2.44 1.72 3.24
CA ARG A 87 -3.61 2.58 3.04
C ARG A 87 -3.72 3.69 4.09
N THR A 88 -3.24 3.47 5.31
CA THR A 88 -3.19 4.46 6.39
C THR A 88 -2.19 5.60 6.14
N THR A 89 -1.19 5.39 5.28
CA THR A 89 -0.17 6.41 4.94
C THR A 89 -0.82 7.66 4.32
N ILE A 90 -1.90 7.49 3.53
CA ILE A 90 -2.65 8.61 2.95
C ILE A 90 -3.26 9.49 4.06
N LEU A 91 -3.90 8.87 5.05
CA LEU A 91 -4.50 9.58 6.18
C LEU A 91 -3.45 10.24 7.07
N GLN A 92 -2.27 9.62 7.22
CA GLN A 92 -1.16 10.22 7.95
C GLN A 92 -0.61 11.45 7.26
N ILE A 93 -0.39 11.40 5.94
CA ILE A 93 0.05 12.57 5.16
C ILE A 93 -0.97 13.70 5.27
N LEU A 94 -2.26 13.39 5.13
CA LEU A 94 -3.33 14.38 5.28
C LEU A 94 -3.35 14.98 6.70
N GLY A 95 -3.18 14.15 7.73
CA GLY A 95 -3.11 14.58 9.12
C GLY A 95 -1.95 15.54 9.37
N ILE A 96 -0.74 15.18 8.91
CA ILE A 96 0.46 16.02 9.04
C ILE A 96 0.25 17.36 8.32
N ALA A 97 -0.29 17.33 7.08
CA ALA A 97 -0.57 18.54 6.32
C ALA A 97 -1.58 19.45 7.03
N MET A 98 -2.65 18.87 7.60
CA MET A 98 -3.66 19.62 8.37
C MET A 98 -3.07 20.20 9.66
N THR A 99 -2.24 19.44 10.38
CA THR A 99 -1.56 19.95 11.59
C THR A 99 -0.66 21.12 11.23
N TYR A 100 0.15 21.01 10.18
CA TYR A 100 1.00 22.10 9.72
C TYR A 100 0.16 23.32 9.29
N PHE A 101 -0.94 23.10 8.58
CA PHE A 101 -1.86 24.17 8.17
C PHE A 101 -2.45 24.91 9.38
N VAL A 102 -2.92 24.19 10.40
CA VAL A 102 -3.46 24.80 11.63
C VAL A 102 -2.40 25.63 12.34
N VAL A 103 -1.18 25.11 12.47
CA VAL A 103 -0.05 25.84 13.06
C VAL A 103 0.23 27.11 12.27
N VAL A 104 0.36 27.03 10.95
CA VAL A 104 0.60 28.20 10.11
C VAL A 104 -0.51 29.22 10.29
N VAL A 105 -1.79 28.85 10.18
CA VAL A 105 -2.90 29.80 10.36
C VAL A 105 -2.91 30.45 11.75
N GLN A 106 -2.57 29.70 12.81
CA GLN A 106 -2.53 30.23 14.17
C GLN A 106 -1.37 31.21 14.40
N PHE A 107 -0.21 30.99 13.76
CA PHE A 107 0.97 31.83 13.95
C PHE A 107 1.14 32.93 12.89
N ASP A 108 0.53 32.79 11.71
CA ASP A 108 0.50 33.81 10.64
C ASP A 108 -0.45 34.97 11.02
N GLY A 109 -1.49 34.70 11.82
CA GLY A 109 -2.32 35.74 12.45
C GLY A 109 -1.67 36.44 13.65
N LEU A 110 -0.43 36.07 14.03
CA LEU A 110 0.32 36.64 15.16
C LEU A 110 1.42 37.63 14.71
N SER A 111 1.55 37.91 13.41
CA SER A 111 2.46 38.90 12.83
C SER A 111 1.79 40.25 12.59
#